data_AF-I4FJZ4-F1
#
_entry.id   AF-I4FJZ4-F1
#
_cell.length_a   1.000
_cell.length_b   1.000
_cell.length_c   1.000
_cell.angle_alpha   90.00
_cell.angle_beta   90.00
_cell.angle_gamma   90.00
#
_symmetry.space_group_name_H-M   'P 1'
#
loop_
_entity.id
_entity.type
_entity.pdbx_description
1 polymer ?
#
loop_
_entity_poly.entity_id
_entity_poly.type
_entity_poly.pdbx_seq_one_letter_code
_entity_poly.pdbx_strand_id
1 'polypeptide(L)'
;MQISQNPSSAPGKPPHKDLIWIPGGTFEMGSNSRKYPEEGPVHTVTVSGFWMDKYLVTNKQFRKFVKETGYITFAEKPPKAEDYPNADPEIS
;
A
#
# COMPACT_ATOMS: atom_id res chain seq x y z
N MET A 1 -31.08 3.17 4.19
CA MET A 1 -29.63 3.37 4.38
C MET A 1 -29.25 4.60 3.60
N GLN A 2 -28.86 5.69 4.28
CA GLN A 2 -28.45 6.92 3.60
C GLN A 2 -27.09 6.72 2.97
N ILE A 3 -27.01 6.87 1.65
CA ILE A 3 -25.76 6.95 0.90
C ILE A 3 -25.17 8.32 1.25
N SER A 4 -24.32 8.38 2.27
CA SER A 4 -23.60 9.61 2.60
C SER A 4 -22.77 9.99 1.37
N GLN A 5 -23.10 11.12 0.75
CA GLN A 5 -22.33 11.65 -0.36
C GLN A 5 -20.92 11.96 0.16
N ASN A 6 -19.96 11.11 -0.18
CA ASN A 6 -18.55 11.40 0.08
C ASN A 6 -18.17 12.65 -0.72
N PRO A 7 -17.39 13.57 -0.13
CA PRO A 7 -17.01 14.79 -0.84
C PRO A 7 -16.24 14.41 -2.11
N SER A 8 -16.82 14.80 -3.26
CA SER A 8 -16.21 14.60 -4.58
C SER A 8 -14.90 15.39 -4.72
N SER A 9 -14.76 16.47 -3.95
CA SER A 9 -13.57 17.32 -3.90
C SER A 9 -12.68 17.03 -2.70
N ALA A 10 -11.39 17.34 -2.87
CA ALA A 10 -10.40 17.20 -1.83
C ALA A 10 -10.65 18.15 -0.64
N PRO A 11 -10.32 17.76 0.60
CA PRO A 11 -10.48 18.61 1.77
C PRO A 11 -9.45 19.76 1.84
N GLY A 12 -8.51 19.84 0.90
CA GLY A 12 -7.48 20.87 0.88
C GLY A 12 -6.44 20.63 -0.20
N LYS A 13 -5.29 21.29 -0.07
CA LYS A 13 -4.12 21.04 -0.93
C LYS A 13 -3.54 19.66 -0.63
N PRO A 14 -2.96 18.97 -1.63
CA PRO A 14 -2.30 17.70 -1.39
C PRO A 14 -1.11 17.90 -0.44
N PRO A 15 -0.86 16.95 0.49
CA PRO A 15 0.31 17.01 1.38
C PRO A 15 1.66 17.05 0.64
N HIS A 16 1.72 16.44 -0.55
CA HIS A 16 2.88 16.40 -1.44
C HIS A 16 2.46 16.51 -2.91
N LYS A 17 3.37 16.97 -3.77
CA LYS A 17 3.08 17.41 -5.15
C LYS A 17 2.34 16.38 -6.02
N ASP A 18 2.63 15.09 -5.85
CA ASP A 18 2.15 14.03 -6.75
C ASP A 18 1.00 13.19 -6.17
N LEU A 19 0.48 13.59 -5.00
CA LEU A 19 -0.72 13.01 -4.41
C LEU A 19 -1.97 13.52 -5.12
N ILE A 20 -2.86 12.59 -5.49
CA ILE A 20 -4.18 12.89 -6.06
C ILE A 20 -5.28 12.49 -5.07
N TRP A 21 -6.38 13.24 -5.07
CA TRP A 21 -7.53 12.94 -4.24
C TRP A 21 -8.35 11.84 -4.90
N ILE A 22 -8.56 10.76 -4.16
CA ILE A 22 -9.51 9.70 -4.51
C ILE A 22 -10.77 9.96 -3.69
N PRO A 23 -11.89 10.36 -4.34
CA PRO A 23 -13.15 10.52 -3.64
C PRO A 23 -13.56 9.23 -2.96
N GLY A 24 -14.10 9.34 -1.75
CA GLY A 24 -14.68 8.18 -1.07
C GLY A 24 -15.85 7.62 -1.87
N GLY A 25 -16.14 6.34 -1.71
CA GLY A 25 -17.23 5.71 -2.42
C GLY A 25 -17.50 4.30 -1.94
N THR A 26 -18.55 3.72 -2.50
CA THR A 26 -18.92 2.33 -2.31
C THR A 26 -18.69 1.59 -3.63
N PHE A 27 -17.99 0.45 -3.59
CA PHE A 27 -17.68 -0.36 -4.77
C PHE A 27 -17.63 -1.85 -4.42
N GLU A 28 -17.64 -2.68 -5.46
CA GLU A 28 -17.45 -4.13 -5.34
C GLU A 28 -15.95 -4.45 -5.31
N MET A 29 -15.46 -4.97 -4.18
CA MET A 29 -14.07 -5.37 -4.00
C MET A 29 -13.93 -6.89 -4.08
N GLY A 30 -12.83 -7.35 -4.66
CA GLY A 30 -12.50 -8.76 -4.81
C GLY A 30 -12.92 -9.35 -6.15
N SER A 31 -12.86 -10.67 -6.26
CA SER A 31 -13.12 -11.42 -7.48
C SER A 31 -13.87 -12.71 -7.19
N ASN A 32 -14.78 -13.12 -8.08
CA ASN A 32 -15.43 -14.44 -8.01
C ASN A 32 -14.69 -15.50 -8.84
N SER A 33 -13.47 -15.19 -9.31
CA SER A 33 -12.62 -16.12 -10.05
C SER A 33 -12.19 -17.29 -9.17
N ARG A 34 -12.34 -18.52 -9.66
CA ARG A 34 -11.81 -19.71 -8.97
C ARG A 34 -10.30 -19.87 -9.09
N LYS A 35 -9.64 -19.11 -9.97
CA LYS A 35 -8.19 -19.21 -10.22
C LYS A 35 -7.37 -18.72 -9.02
N TYR A 36 -7.88 -17.71 -8.33
CA TYR A 36 -7.25 -17.09 -7.16
C TYR A 36 -8.31 -16.97 -6.05
N PRO A 37 -8.60 -18.07 -5.32
CA PRO A 37 -9.64 -18.09 -4.29
C PRO A 37 -9.45 -17.01 -3.22
N GLU A 38 -8.20 -16.64 -2.94
CA GLU A 38 -7.81 -15.59 -1.99
C GLU A 38 -8.21 -14.17 -2.40
N GLU A 39 -8.50 -13.94 -3.69
CA GLU A 39 -8.99 -12.65 -4.18
C GLU A 39 -10.50 -12.47 -3.96
N GLY A 40 -11.22 -13.51 -3.53
CA GLY A 40 -12.67 -13.52 -3.40
C GLY A 40 -13.21 -13.66 -1.98
N PRO A 41 -14.55 -13.66 -1.82
CA PRO A 41 -15.55 -13.35 -2.85
C PRO A 41 -15.69 -11.85 -3.10
N VAL A 42 -16.38 -11.49 -4.18
CA VAL A 42 -16.83 -10.10 -4.38
C VAL A 42 -17.75 -9.68 -3.24
N HIS A 43 -17.49 -8.51 -2.65
CA HIS A 43 -18.34 -7.92 -1.62
C HIS A 43 -18.32 -6.40 -1.68
N THR A 44 -19.38 -5.77 -1.16
CA THR A 44 -19.53 -4.31 -1.16
C THR A 44 -18.70 -3.67 -0.06
N VAL A 45 -17.79 -2.77 -0.43
CA VAL A 45 -16.93 -2.01 0.50
C VAL A 45 -17.22 -0.53 0.36
N THR A 46 -17.32 0.18 1.48
CA THR A 46 -17.37 1.64 1.52
C THR A 46 -16.09 2.19 2.14
N VAL A 47 -15.42 3.09 1.43
CA VAL A 47 -14.19 3.76 1.88
C VAL A 47 -14.38 5.26 1.91
N SER A 48 -13.81 5.92 2.91
CA SER A 48 -13.67 7.37 2.94
C SER A 48 -12.70 7.84 1.87
N GLY A 49 -12.80 9.11 1.45
CA GLY A 49 -11.86 9.69 0.50
C GLY A 49 -10.46 9.84 1.10
N PHE A 50 -9.43 9.70 0.28
CA PHE A 50 -8.04 9.74 0.71
C PHE A 50 -7.11 10.26 -0.40
N TRP A 51 -5.90 10.64 -0.01
CA TRP A 51 -4.82 11.00 -0.93
C TRP A 51 -4.01 9.76 -1.31
N MET A 52 -3.72 9.59 -2.60
CA MET A 52 -2.88 8.50 -3.10
C MET A 52 -1.83 9.02 -4.07
N ASP A 53 -0.62 8.46 -4.03
CA ASP A 53 0.42 8.82 -5.00
C ASP A 53 -0.01 8.38 -6.40
N LYS A 54 0.16 9.28 -7.37
CA LYS A 54 -0.08 8.97 -8.78
C LYS A 54 0.93 7.96 -9.35
N TYR A 55 2.11 7.86 -8.74
CA TYR A 55 3.22 7.03 -9.20
C TYR A 55 3.79 6.19 -8.06
N LEU A 56 4.41 5.06 -8.39
CA LEU A 56 5.16 4.28 -7.41
C LEU A 56 6.34 5.10 -6.86
N VAL A 57 6.74 4.79 -5.62
CA VAL A 57 7.93 5.37 -5.00
C VAL A 57 9.16 4.99 -5.83
N THR A 58 9.86 6.00 -6.31
CA THR A 58 11.07 5.82 -7.12
C THR A 58 12.31 5.56 -6.24
N ASN A 59 13.32 4.92 -6.82
CA ASN A 59 14.63 4.75 -6.17
C ASN A 59 15.24 6.08 -5.70
N LYS A 60 15.01 7.18 -6.43
CA LYS A 60 15.49 8.50 -6.05
C LYS A 60 14.80 9.02 -4.79
N GLN A 61 13.48 8.86 -4.70
CA GLN A 61 12.70 9.25 -3.51
C GLN A 61 13.08 8.39 -2.30
N PHE A 62 13.16 7.07 -2.48
CA PHE A 62 13.55 6.17 -1.39
C PHE A 62 14.97 6.44 -0.89
N ARG A 63 15.92 6.70 -1.79
CA ARG A 63 17.29 7.09 -1.42
C ARG A 63 17.33 8.39 -0.61
N LYS A 64 16.47 9.37 -0.95
CA LYS A 64 16.35 10.61 -0.17
C LYS A 64 15.89 10.31 1.25
N PHE A 65 14.84 9.50 1.40
CA PHE A 65 14.35 9.05 2.70
C PHE A 65 15.43 8.36 3.54
N VAL A 66 16.18 7.41 2.97
CA VAL A 66 17.29 6.72 3.66
C VAL A 66 18.36 7.70 4.13
N LYS A 67 18.75 8.67 3.28
CA LYS A 67 19.75 9.69 3.64
C LYS A 67 19.29 10.61 4.76
N GLU A 68 18.00 10.95 4.80
CA GLU A 68 17.44 11.87 5.79
C GLU A 68 17.18 11.20 7.15
N THR A 69 16.85 9.90 7.15
CA THR A 69 16.45 9.17 8.35
C THR A 69 17.49 8.19 8.88
N GLY A 70 18.48 7.82 8.06
CA GLY A 70 19.41 6.73 8.36
C GLY A 70 18.75 5.35 8.35
N TYR A 71 17.59 5.20 7.71
CA TYR A 71 16.85 3.95 7.70
C TYR A 71 17.63 2.78 7.07
N ILE A 72 17.73 1.67 7.79
CA ILE A 72 18.31 0.41 7.30
C ILE A 72 17.16 -0.53 6.95
N THR A 73 17.09 -0.93 5.68
CA THR A 73 16.04 -1.82 5.20
C THR A 73 16.15 -3.20 5.81
N PHE A 74 15.06 -3.97 5.77
CA PHE A 74 15.08 -5.37 6.22
C PHE A 74 16.12 -6.19 5.44
N ALA A 75 16.24 -5.96 4.12
CA ALA A 75 17.19 -6.67 3.27
C ALA A 75 18.66 -6.36 3.57
N GLU A 76 18.96 -5.22 4.20
CA GLU A 76 20.32 -4.85 4.62
C GLU A 76 20.69 -5.37 6.01
N LYS A 77 19.71 -5.87 6.78
CA LYS A 77 19.98 -6.48 8.08
C LYS A 77 20.53 -7.89 7.83
N PRO A 78 21.59 -8.30 8.54
CA PRO A 78 22.05 -9.69 8.48
C PRO A 78 20.90 -10.64 8.82
N PRO A 79 20.66 -11.68 8.01
CA PRO A 79 19.65 -12.68 8.32
C PRO A 79 20.00 -13.33 9.66
N LYS A 80 19.00 -13.44 10.53
CA LYS A 80 19.15 -14.21 11.77
C LYS A 80 18.77 -15.65 11.48
N ALA A 81 19.57 -16.60 11.94
CA ALA A 81 19.31 -18.02 11.72
C ALA A 81 17.92 -18.44 12.24
N GLU A 82 17.43 -17.78 13.29
CA GLU A 82 16.11 -18.05 13.89
C GLU A 82 14.94 -17.68 12.96
N ASP A 83 15.12 -16.72 12.05
CA ASP A 83 14.09 -16.31 11.09
C ASP A 83 13.99 -17.30 9.91
N TYR A 84 14.98 -18.19 9.77
CA TYR A 84 15.11 -19.12 8.65
C TYR A 84 15.48 -20.55 9.12
N PRO A 85 14.62 -21.22 9.92
CA PRO A 85 14.95 -22.50 10.56
C PRO A 85 15.18 -23.67 9.58
N ASN A 86 14.80 -23.52 8.30
CA ASN A 86 14.97 -24.53 7.26
C ASN A 86 15.91 -24.06 6.12
N ALA A 87 16.65 -22.95 6.31
CA ALA A 87 17.62 -22.52 5.31
C ALA A 87 18.79 -23.49 5.24
N ASP A 88 19.25 -23.77 4.02
CA ASP A 88 20.42 -24.62 3.78
C ASP A 88 21.67 -23.95 4.40
N PRO A 89 22.40 -24.65 5.29
CA PRO A 89 23.54 -24.09 6.00
C PRO A 89 24.71 -23.65 5.11
N GLU A 90 24.77 -24.05 3.83
CA GLU A 90 25.81 -23.56 2.90
C GLU A 90 25.53 -22.14 2.35
N ILE A 91 24.33 -21.60 2.58
CA ILE A 91 23.89 -20.32 2.00
C ILE A 91 23.63 -19.23 3.07
N SER A 92 23.97 -19.49 4.33
CA SER A 92 23.77 -18.58 5.47
C SER A 92 25.05 -17.83 5.86
#